data_AF-A0A4Y2N7E9-F1
#
_entry.id   AF-A0A4Y2N7E9-F1
#
_cell.length_a   1.000
_cell.length_b   1.000
_cell.length_c   1.000
_cell.angle_alpha   90.00
_cell.angle_beta   90.00
_cell.angle_gamma   90.00
#
_symmetry.space_group_name_H-M   'P 1'
#
loop_
_entity.id
_entity.type
_entity.pdbx_description
1 polymer ?
#
loop_
_entity_poly.entity_id
_entity_poly.type
_entity_poly.pdbx_seq_one_letter_code
_entity_poly.pdbx_strand_id
1 'polypeptide(L)'
;AFAKANSIPRTTFNNILAAKLCSSNAQICDQERKRQRLSPYENVDKALLSWIKYARLQNAPISWNVLKEKSLEFANELGESSFIANNGWLQRFNSRHNLSFKKLCGEAADFDSSSLKEWKDVVLRDILKRYESANVFNVDESRLFYRILPERTLCFKGENV
;
A
#
# COMPACT_ATOMS: atom_id res chain seq x y z
N ALA A 1 -11.17 11.07 -37.75
CA ALA A 1 -10.42 9.80 -37.90
C ALA A 1 -10.51 8.93 -36.64
N PHE A 2 -9.95 9.35 -35.49
CA PHE A 2 -9.85 8.53 -34.28
C PHE A 2 -11.16 7.91 -33.75
N ALA A 3 -12.22 8.71 -33.57
CA ALA A 3 -13.49 8.21 -33.03
C ALA A 3 -14.16 7.15 -33.94
N LYS A 4 -14.05 7.31 -35.26
CA LYS A 4 -14.57 6.36 -36.25
C LYS A 4 -13.75 5.06 -36.29
N ALA A 5 -12.43 5.15 -36.12
CA ALA A 5 -11.54 3.99 -36.08
C ALA A 5 -11.72 3.12 -34.82
N ASN A 6 -12.20 3.72 -33.72
CA ASN A 6 -12.40 3.02 -32.43
C ASN A 6 -13.88 2.76 -32.10
N SER A 7 -14.79 2.93 -33.05
CA SER A 7 -16.24 2.73 -32.85
C SER A 7 -16.83 3.55 -31.68
N ILE A 8 -16.33 4.76 -31.44
CA ILE A 8 -16.80 5.65 -30.38
C ILE A 8 -17.78 6.70 -30.97
N PRO A 9 -19.02 6.83 -30.46
CA PRO A 9 -19.93 7.88 -30.88
C PRO A 9 -19.31 9.28 -30.75
N ARG A 10 -19.56 10.16 -31.72
CA ARG A 10 -18.96 11.50 -31.75
C ARG A 10 -19.29 12.33 -30.51
N THR A 11 -20.52 12.19 -30.00
CA THR A 11 -20.98 12.82 -28.76
C THR A 11 -20.18 12.36 -27.55
N THR A 12 -19.96 11.05 -27.41
CA THR A 12 -19.11 10.47 -26.35
C THR A 12 -17.67 10.96 -26.43
N PHE A 13 -17.10 11.01 -27.64
CA PHE A 13 -15.73 11.52 -27.84
C PHE A 13 -15.60 12.99 -27.42
N ASN A 14 -16.57 13.84 -27.77
CA ASN A 14 -16.58 15.25 -27.39
C ASN A 14 -16.73 15.43 -25.87
N ASN A 15 -17.59 14.64 -25.22
CA ASN A 15 -17.74 14.65 -23.77
C ASN A 15 -16.45 14.26 -23.04
N ILE A 16 -15.71 13.26 -23.56
CA ILE A 16 -14.40 12.86 -23.01
C ILE A 16 -13.38 13.98 -23.14
N LEU A 17 -13.33 14.67 -24.30
CA LEU A 17 -12.42 15.80 -24.50
C LEU A 17 -12.73 16.94 -23.52
N ALA A 18 -14.01 17.31 -23.36
CA ALA A 18 -14.44 18.33 -22.41
C ALA A 18 -14.06 17.95 -20.96
N ALA A 19 -14.29 16.70 -20.55
CA ALA A 19 -13.96 16.23 -19.21
C ALA A 19 -12.45 16.24 -18.92
N LYS A 20 -11.62 15.89 -19.91
CA LYS A 20 -10.15 15.92 -19.78
C LYS A 20 -9.62 17.35 -19.63
N LEU A 21 -10.19 18.32 -20.33
CA LEU A 21 -9.81 19.74 -20.22
C LEU A 21 -10.14 20.34 -18.84
N CYS A 22 -11.23 19.88 -18.20
CA CYS A 22 -11.60 20.32 -16.85
C CYS A 22 -10.81 19.62 -15.72
N SER A 23 -10.10 18.53 -16.00
CA SER A 23 -9.43 17.68 -15.01
C SER A 23 -7.91 17.89 -15.00
N SER A 24 -7.44 19.11 -14.76
CA SER A 24 -6.02 19.47 -14.92
C SER A 24 -5.04 18.85 -13.90
N ASN A 25 -5.48 18.02 -12.93
CA ASN A 25 -4.59 17.54 -11.86
C ASN A 25 -4.85 16.10 -11.36
N ALA A 26 -5.30 15.19 -12.22
CA ALA A 26 -5.53 13.80 -11.81
C ALA A 26 -4.23 12.96 -11.89
N GLN A 27 -3.36 13.09 -10.87
CA GLN A 27 -2.22 12.20 -10.70
C GLN A 27 -2.67 10.90 -10.02
N ILE A 28 -2.34 9.78 -10.66
CA ILE A 28 -2.63 8.38 -10.28
C ILE A 28 -4.11 7.98 -10.39
N CYS A 29 -4.64 8.00 -11.61
CA CYS A 29 -5.85 7.26 -11.94
C CYS A 29 -5.49 5.81 -12.25
N ASP A 30 -6.04 4.87 -11.48
CA ASP A 30 -6.05 3.45 -11.84
C ASP A 30 -6.61 3.32 -13.28
N GLN A 31 -5.85 2.73 -14.21
CA GLN A 31 -6.20 2.70 -15.64
C GLN A 31 -7.50 1.93 -15.90
N GLU A 32 -7.91 1.07 -14.97
CA GLU A 32 -9.15 0.29 -15.06
C GLU A 32 -10.39 1.05 -14.57
N ARG A 33 -10.21 2.22 -13.92
CA ARG A 33 -11.32 2.93 -13.25
C ARG A 33 -12.17 3.74 -14.22
N LYS A 34 -13.40 3.29 -14.46
CA LYS A 34 -14.36 3.93 -15.38
C LYS A 34 -15.01 5.23 -14.85
N ARG A 35 -15.00 5.47 -13.54
CA ARG A 35 -15.61 6.67 -12.91
C ARG A 35 -14.80 7.15 -11.72
N GLN A 36 -14.53 8.46 -11.67
CA GLN A 36 -13.95 9.13 -10.50
C GLN A 36 -15.07 9.61 -9.59
N ARG A 37 -15.19 9.01 -8.40
CA ARG A 37 -16.14 9.46 -7.37
C ARG A 37 -15.37 10.16 -6.25
N LEU A 38 -15.74 11.42 -6.00
CA LEU A 38 -15.21 12.19 -4.88
C LEU A 38 -15.73 11.66 -3.54
N SER A 39 -15.02 11.99 -2.48
CA SER A 39 -15.48 11.76 -1.11
C SER A 39 -16.55 12.78 -0.77
N PRO A 40 -17.60 12.41 -0.01
CA PRO A 40 -18.47 13.40 0.63
C PRO A 40 -17.70 14.37 1.54
N TYR A 41 -16.56 13.90 2.07
CA TYR A 41 -15.66 14.66 2.95
C TYR A 41 -14.35 14.93 2.21
N GLU A 42 -14.41 15.75 1.16
CA GLU A 42 -13.28 15.96 0.25
C GLU A 42 -12.09 16.66 0.91
N ASN A 43 -12.34 17.58 1.85
CA ASN A 43 -11.28 18.29 2.56
C ASN A 43 -10.46 17.34 3.44
N VAL A 44 -11.14 16.46 4.20
CA VAL A 44 -10.50 15.40 4.99
C VAL A 44 -9.73 14.44 4.09
N ASP A 45 -10.31 14.07 2.95
CA ASP A 45 -9.68 13.20 1.94
C ASP A 45 -8.34 13.77 1.44
N LYS A 46 -8.33 15.05 1.07
CA LYS A 46 -7.15 15.75 0.57
C LYS A 46 -6.09 15.93 1.65
N ALA A 47 -6.48 16.35 2.86
CA ALA A 47 -5.58 16.52 3.98
C ALA A 47 -4.89 15.20 4.35
N LEU A 48 -5.68 14.12 4.46
CA LEU A 48 -5.18 12.79 4.78
C LEU A 48 -4.21 12.27 3.70
N LEU A 49 -4.51 12.47 2.42
CA LEU A 49 -3.61 12.08 1.34
C LEU A 49 -2.28 12.84 1.40
N SER A 50 -2.31 14.16 1.61
CA SER A 50 -1.10 14.97 1.74
C SER A 50 -0.24 14.53 2.92
N TRP A 51 -0.88 14.22 4.05
CA TRP A 51 -0.18 13.69 5.22
C TRP A 51 0.45 12.32 4.98
N ILE A 52 -0.24 11.40 4.28
CA ILE A 52 0.34 10.09 3.92
C ILE A 52 1.59 10.27 3.08
N LYS A 53 1.57 11.16 2.07
CA LYS A 53 2.74 11.46 1.24
C LYS A 53 3.91 11.94 2.10
N TYR A 54 3.65 12.86 3.03
CA TYR A 54 4.66 13.34 3.97
C TYR A 54 5.21 12.23 4.88
N ALA A 55 4.33 11.44 5.51
CA ALA A 55 4.72 10.34 6.40
C ALA A 55 5.54 9.26 5.67
N ARG A 56 5.23 8.98 4.40
CA ARG A 56 6.02 8.09 3.54
C ARG A 56 7.41 8.62 3.23
N LEU A 57 7.56 9.92 2.99
CA LEU A 57 8.89 10.55 2.82
C LEU A 57 9.76 10.41 4.08
N GLN A 58 9.14 10.33 5.25
CA GLN A 58 9.84 10.09 6.52
C GLN A 58 10.06 8.61 6.84
N ASN A 59 9.73 7.69 5.91
CA ASN A 59 9.73 6.24 6.13
C ASN A 59 8.94 5.79 7.37
N ALA A 60 7.94 6.58 7.80
CA ALA A 60 7.14 6.25 8.96
C ALA A 60 6.15 5.12 8.61
N PRO A 61 6.04 4.06 9.43
CA PRO A 61 5.05 3.02 9.21
C PRO A 61 3.65 3.54 9.57
N ILE A 62 2.73 3.43 8.61
CA ILE A 62 1.33 3.87 8.79
C ILE A 62 0.46 2.62 8.91
N SER A 63 -0.05 2.35 10.11
CA SER A 63 -1.02 1.28 10.34
C SER A 63 -2.46 1.73 10.04
N TRP A 64 -3.38 0.76 9.97
CA TRP A 64 -4.81 1.04 9.81
C TRP A 64 -5.35 1.95 10.92
N ASN A 65 -4.93 1.72 12.17
CA ASN A 65 -5.40 2.49 13.32
C ASN A 65 -4.86 3.91 13.28
N VAL A 66 -3.58 4.09 12.93
CA VAL A 66 -2.99 5.42 12.76
C VAL A 66 -3.70 6.19 11.66
N LEU A 67 -3.99 5.55 10.52
CA LEU A 67 -4.76 6.16 9.43
C LEU A 67 -6.16 6.62 9.90
N LYS A 68 -6.84 5.77 10.67
CA LYS A 68 -8.16 6.05 11.22
C LYS A 68 -8.12 7.24 12.18
N GLU A 69 -7.22 7.23 13.16
CA GLU A 69 -7.05 8.32 14.12
C GLU A 69 -6.72 9.64 13.42
N LYS A 70 -5.76 9.62 12.48
CA LYS A 70 -5.40 10.83 11.73
C LYS A 70 -6.55 11.38 10.89
N SER A 71 -7.39 10.52 10.32
CA SER A 71 -8.59 10.97 9.60
C SER A 71 -9.61 11.66 10.50
N LEU A 72 -9.75 11.22 11.76
CA LEU A 72 -10.64 11.85 12.75
C LEU A 72 -10.06 13.19 13.23
N GLU A 73 -8.74 13.27 13.43
CA GLU A 73 -8.04 14.51 13.75
C GLU A 73 -8.28 15.57 12.68
N PHE A 74 -8.07 15.23 11.39
CA PHE A 74 -8.34 16.16 10.30
C PHE A 74 -9.82 16.55 10.19
N ALA A 75 -10.75 15.63 10.45
CA ALA A 75 -12.16 16.00 10.50
C ALA A 75 -12.47 17.03 11.58
N ASN A 76 -11.89 16.89 12.77
CA ASN A 76 -12.06 17.85 13.85
C ASN A 76 -11.45 19.21 13.49
N GLU A 77 -10.22 19.23 12.94
CA GLU A 77 -9.53 20.47 12.53
C GLU A 77 -10.27 21.20 11.39
N LEU A 78 -10.91 20.46 10.50
CA LEU A 78 -11.64 21.00 9.36
C LEU A 78 -13.12 21.31 9.67
N GLY A 79 -13.58 21.03 10.89
CA GLY A 79 -14.97 21.27 11.32
C GLY A 79 -16.00 20.29 10.75
N GLU A 80 -15.56 19.11 10.29
CA GLU A 80 -16.40 18.06 9.71
C GLU A 80 -16.98 17.15 10.82
N SER A 81 -17.85 17.70 11.66
CA SER A 81 -18.37 17.02 12.87
C SER A 81 -19.18 15.75 12.59
N SER A 82 -19.75 15.63 11.38
CA SER A 82 -20.52 14.46 10.95
C SER A 82 -19.65 13.33 10.40
N PHE A 83 -18.34 13.56 10.28
CA PHE A 83 -17.41 12.58 9.75
C PHE A 83 -17.26 11.39 10.70
N ILE A 84 -17.35 10.19 10.12
CA ILE A 84 -17.08 8.95 10.82
C ILE A 84 -16.06 8.18 10.01
N ALA A 85 -14.89 7.91 10.60
CA ALA A 85 -13.84 7.08 10.04
C ALA A 85 -14.21 5.59 10.08
N ASN A 86 -15.32 5.22 9.45
CA ASN A 86 -15.74 3.82 9.36
C ASN A 86 -14.87 3.05 8.35
N ASN A 87 -14.88 1.73 8.49
CA ASN A 87 -14.06 0.86 7.64
C ASN A 87 -14.39 1.01 6.15
N GLY A 88 -15.66 1.26 5.80
CA GLY A 88 -16.07 1.44 4.41
C GLY A 88 -15.52 2.72 3.79
N TRP A 89 -15.47 3.83 4.55
CA TRP A 89 -14.87 5.07 4.09
C TRP A 89 -13.37 4.92 3.89
N LEU A 90 -12.66 4.33 4.85
CA LEU A 90 -11.21 4.07 4.75
C LEU A 90 -10.85 3.13 3.59
N GLN A 91 -11.63 2.07 3.37
CA GLN A 91 -11.45 1.18 2.21
C GLN A 91 -11.65 1.93 0.89
N ARG A 92 -12.67 2.78 0.79
CA ARG A 92 -12.92 3.61 -0.40
C ARG A 92 -11.85 4.67 -0.59
N PHE A 93 -11.34 5.26 0.48
CA PHE A 93 -10.21 6.18 0.48
C PHE A 93 -8.97 5.50 -0.10
N ASN A 94 -8.60 4.33 0.44
CA ASN A 94 -7.46 3.56 -0.05
C ASN A 94 -7.63 3.18 -1.53
N SER A 95 -8.82 2.71 -1.92
CA SER A 95 -9.13 2.40 -3.32
C SER A 95 -9.06 3.63 -4.22
N ARG A 96 -9.50 4.81 -3.76
CA ARG A 96 -9.47 6.04 -4.56
C ARG A 96 -8.04 6.47 -4.86
N HIS A 97 -7.13 6.31 -3.90
CA HIS A 97 -5.75 6.78 -3.97
C HIS A 97 -4.73 5.68 -4.28
N ASN A 98 -5.21 4.49 -4.67
CA ASN A 98 -4.37 3.33 -4.96
C ASN A 98 -3.42 2.95 -3.82
N LEU A 99 -3.92 3.00 -2.58
CA LEU A 99 -3.17 2.63 -1.39
C LEU A 99 -3.44 1.17 -1.01
N SER A 100 -2.42 0.49 -0.50
CA SER A 100 -2.48 -0.89 -0.03
C SER A 100 -1.57 -1.09 1.18
N PHE A 101 -1.96 -1.97 2.11
CA PHE A 101 -1.09 -2.34 3.22
C PHE A 101 -0.14 -3.44 2.77
N LYS A 102 1.16 -3.19 2.87
CA LYS A 102 2.22 -4.15 2.56
C LYS A 102 2.98 -4.52 3.83
N LYS A 103 3.46 -5.75 3.89
CA LYS A 103 4.33 -6.22 4.98
C LYS A 103 5.72 -5.62 4.78
N LEU A 104 6.29 -5.05 5.83
CA LEU A 104 7.69 -4.66 5.91
C LEU A 104 8.52 -5.93 5.96
N CYS A 105 9.23 -6.26 4.89
CA CYS A 105 10.17 -7.37 4.86
C CYS A 105 11.57 -6.82 5.14
N GLY A 106 12.02 -6.93 6.40
CA GLY A 106 13.30 -6.35 6.82
C GLY A 106 14.55 -7.16 6.46
N GLU A 107 14.46 -8.49 6.31
CA GLU A 107 15.68 -9.34 6.28
C GLU A 107 15.81 -10.24 5.04
N ALA A 108 14.75 -10.49 4.29
CA ALA A 108 14.79 -11.46 3.18
C ALA A 108 15.45 -10.93 1.89
N ALA A 109 15.73 -9.62 1.80
CA ALA A 109 16.18 -8.98 0.58
C ALA A 109 17.71 -9.00 0.37
N ASP A 110 18.49 -9.20 1.43
CA ASP A 110 19.96 -9.06 1.40
C ASP A 110 20.72 -10.39 1.31
N PHE A 111 20.04 -11.50 1.01
CA PHE A 111 20.70 -12.82 0.96
C PHE A 111 21.12 -13.21 -0.46
N ASP A 112 22.43 -13.43 -0.68
CA ASP A 112 22.95 -14.01 -1.93
C ASP A 112 22.54 -15.49 -2.06
N SER A 113 21.55 -15.73 -2.92
CA SER A 113 20.98 -17.07 -3.17
C SER A 113 22.01 -18.11 -3.64
N SER A 114 23.13 -17.69 -4.24
CA SER A 114 24.13 -18.61 -4.78
C SER A 114 24.98 -19.24 -3.67
N SER A 115 25.49 -18.44 -2.74
CA SER A 115 26.22 -18.89 -1.54
C SER A 115 25.37 -19.79 -0.62
N LEU A 116 24.04 -19.59 -0.56
CA LEU A 116 23.15 -20.43 0.26
C LEU A 116 23.10 -21.89 -0.22
N LYS A 117 23.15 -22.06 -1.55
CA LYS A 117 22.94 -23.36 -2.18
C LYS A 117 24.15 -24.26 -1.97
N GLU A 118 25.36 -23.73 -2.15
CA GLU A 118 26.61 -24.45 -1.90
C GLU A 118 26.72 -24.87 -0.42
N TRP A 119 26.42 -23.96 0.51
CA TRP A 119 26.42 -24.28 1.94
C TRP A 119 25.42 -25.38 2.31
N LYS A 120 24.20 -25.34 1.75
CA LYS A 120 23.18 -26.37 1.99
C LYS A 120 23.58 -27.74 1.44
N ASP A 121 24.11 -27.79 0.22
CA ASP A 121 24.37 -29.07 -0.45
C ASP A 121 25.69 -29.73 0.00
N VAL A 122 26.69 -28.94 0.40
CA VAL A 122 27.99 -29.45 0.84
C VAL A 122 28.05 -29.51 2.36
N VAL A 123 28.01 -28.35 3.02
CA VAL A 123 28.34 -28.23 4.45
C VAL A 123 27.24 -28.83 5.34
N LEU A 124 25.99 -28.44 5.09
CA LEU A 124 24.86 -28.92 5.90
C LEU A 124 24.65 -30.43 5.77
N ARG A 125 24.72 -30.97 4.55
CA ARG A 125 24.59 -32.43 4.33
C ARG A 125 25.67 -33.22 5.07
N ASP A 126 26.91 -32.75 5.05
CA ASP A 126 28.01 -33.45 5.73
C ASP A 126 27.92 -33.36 7.25
N ILE A 127 27.38 -32.26 7.80
CA ILE A 127 27.07 -32.17 9.23
C ILE A 127 25.95 -33.14 9.60
N LEU A 128 24.85 -33.16 8.82
CA LEU A 128 23.69 -34.01 9.10
C LEU A 128 24.02 -35.51 9.06
N LYS A 129 24.95 -35.96 8.19
CA LYS A 129 25.41 -37.37 8.18
C LYS A 129 26.07 -37.83 9.48
N ARG A 130 26.57 -36.90 10.31
CA ARG A 130 27.26 -37.22 11.58
C ARG A 130 26.30 -37.50 12.73
N TYR A 131 25.01 -37.26 12.52
CA TYR A 131 23.97 -37.41 13.55
C TYR A 131 22.81 -38.24 13.00
N GLU A 132 22.20 -39.06 13.84
CA GLU A 132 20.92 -39.70 13.49
C GLU A 132 19.82 -38.65 13.38
N SER A 133 18.84 -38.88 12.52
CA SER A 133 17.71 -37.95 12.30
C SER A 133 16.95 -37.64 13.59
N ALA A 134 16.87 -38.59 14.52
CA ALA A 134 16.24 -38.40 15.84
C ALA A 134 16.97 -37.38 16.74
N ASN A 135 18.23 -37.07 16.44
CA ASN A 135 19.09 -36.15 17.19
C ASN A 135 19.29 -34.81 16.47
N VAL A 136 18.51 -34.52 15.43
CA VAL A 136 18.53 -33.25 14.71
C VAL A 136 17.38 -32.39 15.22
N PHE A 137 17.71 -31.41 16.05
CA PHE A 137 16.73 -30.48 16.64
C PHE A 137 16.76 -29.15 15.90
N ASN A 138 15.57 -28.62 15.58
CA ASN A 138 15.45 -27.23 15.15
C ASN A 138 15.36 -26.36 16.41
N VAL A 139 16.32 -25.44 16.57
CA VAL A 139 16.30 -24.44 17.64
C VAL A 139 16.26 -23.09 16.96
N ASP A 140 15.24 -22.32 17.27
CA ASP A 140 15.07 -20.95 16.75
C ASP A 140 14.75 -20.01 17.90
N GLU A 141 15.18 -18.76 17.77
CA GLU A 141 14.96 -17.73 18.77
C GLU A 141 13.57 -17.13 18.59
N SER A 142 12.65 -17.40 19.52
CA SER A 142 11.42 -16.59 19.62
C SER A 142 11.71 -15.33 20.42
N ARG A 143 11.81 -14.19 19.74
CA ARG A 143 11.96 -12.89 20.38
C ARG A 143 10.63 -12.37 20.90
N LEU A 144 10.62 -11.92 22.15
CA LEU A 144 9.54 -11.14 22.72
C LEU A 144 9.76 -9.67 22.38
N PHE A 145 8.91 -9.11 21.53
CA PHE A 145 9.01 -7.70 21.16
C PHE A 145 8.03 -6.85 21.98
N TYR A 146 8.56 -5.93 22.80
CA TYR A 146 7.78 -4.92 23.51
C TYR A 146 7.76 -3.63 22.68
N ARG A 147 6.55 -3.10 22.40
CA ARG A 147 6.32 -1.87 21.62
C ARG A 147 6.89 -1.90 20.19
N ILE A 148 6.81 -3.04 19.52
CA ILE A 148 7.22 -3.12 18.11
C ILE A 148 6.33 -2.25 17.22
N LEU A 149 6.94 -1.67 16.19
CA LEU A 149 6.20 -0.97 15.15
C LEU A 149 5.35 -1.95 14.34
N PRO A 150 4.26 -1.48 13.71
CA PRO A 150 3.40 -2.33 12.89
C PRO A 150 4.18 -3.04 11.78
N GLU A 151 4.00 -4.36 11.64
CA GLU A 151 4.62 -5.14 10.55
C GLU A 151 4.12 -4.73 9.17
N ARG A 152 2.95 -4.08 9.09
CA ARG A 152 2.35 -3.63 7.83
C ARG A 152 2.23 -2.13 7.81
N THR A 153 2.64 -1.54 6.70
CA THR A 153 2.49 -0.11 6.44
C THR A 153 1.66 0.13 5.19
N LEU A 154 0.92 1.23 5.18
CA LEU A 154 0.21 1.73 4.02
C LEU A 154 1.20 2.27 2.98
N CYS A 155 1.09 1.83 1.73
CA CYS A 155 1.94 2.25 0.61
C CYS A 155 1.13 2.39 -0.67
N PHE A 156 1.62 3.19 -1.62
CA PHE A 156 1.00 3.26 -2.93
C PHE A 156 1.24 1.94 -3.69
N LYS A 157 0.23 1.49 -4.43
CA LYS A 157 0.36 0.30 -5.30
C LYS A 157 1.50 0.56 -6.29
N GLY A 158 2.43 -0.40 -6.38
CA GLY A 158 3.63 -0.32 -7.21
C GLY A 158 4.88 0.21 -6.49
N GLU A 159 4.76 0.78 -5.29
CA GLU A 159 5.94 1.15 -4.49
C GLU A 159 6.58 -0.07 -3.83
N ASN A 160 7.91 -0.15 -3.88
CA ASN A 160 8.67 -1.07 -3.04
C ASN A 160 8.73 -0.49 -1.62
N VAL A 161 8.58 -1.36 -0.62
CA VAL A 161 8.47 -1.01 0.80
C VAL A 161 9.57 -1.75 1.54
#